data_AF-I0JZ90-F1
#
_entry.id   AF-I0JZ90-F1
#
_cell.length_a   1.000
_cell.length_b   1.000
_cell.length_c   1.000
_cell.angle_alpha   90.00
_cell.angle_beta   90.00
_cell.angle_gamma   90.00
#
_symmetry.space_group_name_H-M   'P 1'
#
loop_
_entity.id
_entity.type
_entity.pdbx_description
1 polymer ?
#
loop_
_entity_poly.entity_id
_entity_poly.type
_entity_poly.pdbx_seq_one_letter_code
_entity_poly.pdbx_strand_id
1 'polypeptide(L)'
;MGSRFSVYILVGATVFLSFGRTESLLAKASKEPCKKIKCFTPLGPNGVIINKKEFESSLPKRRKTSGGMCARVVRTCIEKLIGRPLDRKDYAKEYGEALVKTGLYREQSPNSQPRDFDVHILYPRKKSHYGHMEIYYKGKWYSDFYQQASLWQLWPKEYSKVKLYRLAYERVVIPPQTPPSHKRSKPSTRLAQSPVY
;
A
#
# COMPACT_ATOMS: atom_id res chain seq x y z
N MET A 1 49.55 -37.82 -32.12
CA MET A 1 50.70 -37.32 -32.91
C MET A 1 50.40 -35.88 -33.35
N GLY A 2 51.30 -34.94 -33.01
CA GLY A 2 51.41 -33.56 -33.56
C GLY A 2 50.40 -32.52 -33.03
N SER A 3 50.68 -31.41 -32.33
CA SER A 3 51.83 -30.49 -32.08
C SER A 3 51.70 -29.12 -32.79
N ARG A 4 51.51 -28.06 -31.97
CA ARG A 4 51.86 -26.60 -32.11
C ARG A 4 50.95 -25.76 -33.05
N PHE A 5 50.58 -24.49 -32.83
CA PHE A 5 51.17 -23.28 -32.20
C PHE A 5 50.01 -22.37 -31.70
N SER A 6 50.04 -21.69 -30.53
CA SER A 6 50.82 -20.52 -30.07
C SER A 6 50.24 -19.14 -30.46
N VAL A 7 49.72 -18.44 -29.43
CA VAL A 7 49.81 -16.99 -29.13
C VAL A 7 49.06 -15.98 -30.02
N TYR A 8 48.14 -15.20 -29.42
CA TYR A 8 48.27 -13.75 -29.24
C TYR A 8 47.27 -13.25 -28.17
N ILE A 9 47.82 -12.88 -27.00
CA ILE A 9 47.15 -12.04 -26.00
C ILE A 9 47.28 -10.60 -26.49
N LEU A 10 46.16 -9.88 -26.60
CA LEU A 10 46.16 -8.44 -26.82
C LEU A 10 45.60 -7.75 -25.57
N VAL A 11 46.53 -7.23 -24.77
CA VAL A 11 46.31 -6.34 -23.64
C VAL A 11 45.95 -4.95 -24.21
N GLY A 12 44.71 -4.53 -24.02
CA GLY A 12 44.27 -3.15 -24.30
C GLY A 12 44.21 -2.36 -23.01
N ALA A 13 45.34 -1.79 -22.58
CA ALA A 13 45.39 -0.81 -21.50
C ALA A 13 45.13 0.60 -22.06
N THR A 14 43.94 1.13 -21.86
CA THR A 14 43.66 2.56 -22.12
C THR A 14 43.81 3.35 -20.82
N VAL A 15 44.92 4.08 -20.76
CA VAL A 15 45.24 5.10 -19.78
C VAL A 15 44.32 6.31 -20.01
N PHE A 16 43.59 6.73 -18.98
CA PHE A 16 42.97 8.06 -18.91
C PHE A 16 43.40 8.74 -17.59
N LEU A 17 44.50 9.47 -17.67
CA LEU A 17 44.83 10.66 -16.86
C LEU A 17 44.35 11.85 -17.72
N SER A 18 43.78 12.96 -17.26
CA SER A 18 43.80 13.62 -15.96
C SER A 18 42.98 14.92 -16.09
N PHE A 19 42.48 15.43 -14.96
CA PHE A 19 42.24 16.85 -14.64
C PHE A 19 41.15 17.66 -15.39
N GLY A 20 40.24 18.23 -14.59
CA GLY A 20 39.72 19.56 -14.87
C GLY A 20 38.31 19.85 -14.34
N ARG A 21 38.24 20.81 -13.40
CA ARG A 21 37.10 21.64 -13.01
C ARG A 21 36.03 21.04 -12.06
N THR A 22 36.25 21.35 -10.79
CA THR A 22 35.24 22.01 -9.93
C THR A 22 34.51 23.13 -10.69
N GLU A 23 33.19 23.21 -10.56
CA GLU A 23 32.43 24.46 -10.38
C GLU A 23 30.93 24.18 -10.18
N SER A 24 30.42 24.82 -9.14
CA SER A 24 29.08 25.34 -8.87
C SER A 24 27.83 24.43 -8.86
N LEU A 25 27.22 24.48 -7.68
CA LEU A 25 25.82 24.22 -7.37
C LEU A 25 24.89 25.01 -8.30
N LEU A 26 23.97 24.33 -8.98
CA LEU A 26 22.73 24.96 -9.43
C LEU A 26 21.56 24.00 -9.20
N ALA A 27 21.06 24.02 -7.97
CA ALA A 27 19.78 23.43 -7.62
C ALA A 27 18.67 24.16 -8.40
N LYS A 28 18.20 23.53 -9.48
CA LYS A 28 17.02 24.01 -10.20
C LYS A 28 15.79 23.65 -9.37
N ALA A 29 15.38 24.61 -8.53
CA ALA A 29 14.13 24.59 -7.80
C ALA A 29 12.96 24.49 -8.79
N SER A 30 12.41 23.29 -8.96
CA SER A 30 11.12 23.09 -9.61
C SER A 30 10.02 23.56 -8.65
N LYS A 31 9.45 24.72 -8.94
CA LYS A 31 8.22 25.20 -8.31
C LYS A 31 7.04 24.41 -8.88
N GLU A 32 6.86 23.17 -8.42
CA GLU A 32 5.54 22.57 -8.46
C GLU A 32 4.72 23.09 -7.27
N PRO A 33 3.47 23.55 -7.47
CA PRO A 33 2.63 23.95 -6.36
C PRO A 33 2.38 22.71 -5.49
N CYS A 34 3.00 22.70 -4.32
CA CYS A 34 2.72 21.77 -3.24
C CYS A 34 1.21 21.81 -3.01
N LYS A 35 0.48 20.80 -3.53
CA LYS A 35 -0.93 20.61 -3.22
C LYS A 35 -0.98 20.45 -1.71
N LYS A 36 -1.48 21.50 -1.06
CA LYS A 36 -1.70 21.64 0.37
C LYS A 36 -2.26 20.32 0.90
N ILE A 37 -1.38 19.46 1.42
CA ILE A 37 -1.78 18.34 2.24
C ILE A 37 -2.47 19.04 3.40
N LYS A 38 -3.79 18.84 3.53
CA LYS A 38 -4.50 19.27 4.73
C LYS A 38 -3.84 18.53 5.88
N CYS A 39 -2.91 19.20 6.58
CA CYS A 39 -2.48 18.78 7.90
C CYS A 39 -3.75 18.74 8.74
N PHE A 40 -4.24 17.53 8.98
CA PHE A 40 -5.27 17.31 9.95
C PHE A 40 -4.69 17.64 11.32
N THR A 41 -5.37 18.55 12.01
CA THR A 41 -5.11 19.01 13.37
C THR A 41 -4.80 17.81 14.27
N PRO A 42 -3.77 17.89 15.15
CA PRO A 42 -3.54 16.85 16.14
C PRO A 42 -4.64 16.95 17.20
N LEU A 43 -5.69 16.12 17.09
CA LEU A 43 -6.54 15.84 18.23
C LEU A 43 -5.80 14.87 19.16
N GLY A 44 -5.97 15.10 20.46
CA GLY A 44 -5.28 14.41 21.56
C GLY A 44 -5.43 12.88 21.61
N PRO A 45 -4.92 12.26 22.69
CA PRO A 45 -4.47 10.89 22.68
C PRO A 45 -5.65 9.93 22.51
N ASN A 46 -5.52 9.00 21.56
CA ASN A 46 -6.34 7.79 21.37
C ASN A 46 -7.45 7.80 20.30
N GLY A 47 -7.49 8.74 19.35
CA GLY A 47 -8.33 8.60 18.16
C GLY A 47 -7.53 8.44 16.88
N VAL A 48 -7.53 7.26 16.25
CA VAL A 48 -6.83 7.05 14.97
C VAL A 48 -7.82 7.25 13.84
N ILE A 49 -7.69 8.33 13.07
CA ILE A 49 -8.57 8.59 11.92
C ILE A 49 -8.16 7.64 10.78
N ILE A 50 -9.09 6.76 10.39
CA ILE A 50 -8.88 5.83 9.27
C ILE A 50 -9.43 6.44 7.97
N ASN A 51 -8.53 6.76 7.05
CA ASN A 51 -8.88 7.39 5.77
C ASN A 51 -9.27 6.34 4.73
N LYS A 52 -10.43 5.72 4.92
CA LYS A 52 -10.94 4.64 4.05
C LYS A 52 -10.99 5.02 2.56
N LYS A 53 -11.38 6.26 2.24
CA LYS A 53 -11.46 6.75 0.85
C LYS A 53 -10.08 6.83 0.18
N GLU A 54 -9.07 7.29 0.91
CA GLU A 54 -7.68 7.37 0.44
C GLU A 54 -7.06 5.98 0.29
N PHE A 55 -7.40 5.06 1.20
CA PHE A 55 -7.01 3.66 1.06
C PHE A 55 -7.62 3.03 -0.21
N GLU A 56 -8.93 3.16 -0.41
CA GLU A 56 -9.61 2.58 -1.57
C GLU A 56 -9.08 3.15 -2.91
N SER A 57 -8.72 4.44 -2.95
CA SER A 57 -8.16 5.07 -4.15
C SER A 57 -6.77 4.55 -4.50
N SER A 58 -6.04 4.02 -3.51
CA SER A 58 -4.68 3.48 -3.65
C SER A 58 -4.61 1.98 -3.97
N LEU A 59 -5.73 1.25 -3.86
CA LEU A 59 -5.78 -0.17 -4.19
C LEU A 59 -5.41 -0.42 -5.66
N PRO A 60 -4.71 -1.53 -5.96
CA PRO A 60 -4.33 -1.85 -7.33
C PRO A 60 -5.56 -2.07 -8.21
N LYS A 61 -5.65 -1.34 -9.32
CA LYS A 61 -6.72 -1.50 -10.31
C LYS A 61 -6.40 -2.65 -11.26
N ARG A 62 -7.28 -3.65 -11.34
CA ARG A 62 -7.38 -4.74 -12.35
C ARG A 62 -6.05 -5.17 -13.01
N ARG A 63 -5.04 -5.52 -12.22
CA ARG A 63 -3.90 -6.32 -12.70
C ARG A 63 -4.20 -7.80 -12.43
N LYS A 64 -4.01 -8.65 -13.45
CA LYS A 64 -4.19 -10.10 -13.34
C LYS A 64 -2.95 -10.80 -12.77
N THR A 65 -1.78 -10.17 -12.88
CA THR A 65 -0.48 -10.74 -12.50
C THR A 65 0.34 -9.74 -11.70
N SER A 66 1.27 -10.26 -10.89
CA SER A 66 2.20 -9.46 -10.09
C SER A 66 3.21 -8.73 -10.98
N GLY A 67 3.59 -7.53 -10.55
CA GLY A 67 4.73 -6.78 -11.09
C GLY A 67 5.93 -6.77 -10.13
N GLY A 68 5.94 -7.59 -9.09
CA GLY A 68 7.02 -7.67 -8.09
C GLY A 68 7.06 -6.49 -7.12
N MET A 69 5.97 -5.73 -6.97
CA MET A 69 5.95 -4.48 -6.20
C MET A 69 5.02 -4.54 -4.97
N CYS A 70 4.72 -5.75 -4.47
CA CYS A 70 3.75 -5.98 -3.39
C CYS A 70 4.04 -5.12 -2.15
N ALA A 71 5.31 -5.11 -1.70
CA ALA A 71 5.78 -4.30 -0.58
C ALA A 71 5.45 -2.81 -0.75
N ARG A 72 5.76 -2.23 -1.92
CA ARG A 72 5.52 -0.82 -2.20
C ARG A 72 4.03 -0.48 -2.22
N VAL A 73 3.22 -1.30 -2.91
CA VAL A 73 1.79 -1.01 -3.08
C VAL A 73 1.06 -1.11 -1.75
N VAL A 74 1.28 -2.18 -1.00
CA VAL A 74 0.62 -2.37 0.29
C VAL A 74 1.09 -1.34 1.31
N ARG A 75 2.39 -0.98 1.33
CA ARG A 75 2.87 0.14 2.16
C ARG A 75 2.11 1.42 1.84
N THR A 76 2.03 1.83 0.57
CA THR A 76 1.29 3.03 0.16
C THR A 76 -0.18 2.96 0.60
N CYS A 77 -0.83 1.81 0.47
CA CYS A 77 -2.21 1.63 0.93
C CYS A 77 -2.33 1.90 2.43
N ILE A 78 -1.43 1.34 3.23
CA ILE A 78 -1.45 1.52 4.69
C ILE A 78 -1.12 2.97 5.06
N GLU A 79 -0.12 3.59 4.44
CA GLU A 79 0.23 5.00 4.66
C GLU A 79 -0.95 5.93 4.38
N LYS A 80 -1.71 5.65 3.31
CA LYS A 80 -2.95 6.36 3.00
C LYS A 80 -4.04 6.09 4.02
N LEU A 81 -4.19 4.84 4.46
CA LEU A 81 -5.16 4.43 5.48
C LEU A 81 -4.94 5.16 6.81
N ILE A 82 -3.68 5.22 7.29
CA ILE A 82 -3.33 5.77 8.60
C ILE A 82 -2.94 7.26 8.56
N GLY A 83 -2.76 7.82 7.37
CA GLY A 83 -2.39 9.23 7.17
C GLY A 83 -0.95 9.60 7.55
N ARG A 84 -0.05 8.62 7.69
CA ARG A 84 1.37 8.82 8.04
C ARG A 84 2.27 7.78 7.38
N PRO A 85 3.56 8.10 7.13
CA PRO A 85 4.49 7.17 6.52
C PRO A 85 4.79 5.96 7.42
N LEU A 86 5.11 4.82 6.78
CA LEU A 86 5.67 3.64 7.42
C LEU A 86 7.19 3.65 7.27
N ASP A 87 7.90 3.03 8.21
CA ASP A 87 9.33 2.75 8.02
C ASP A 87 9.50 1.87 6.77
N ARG A 88 10.18 2.42 5.77
CA ARG A 88 10.38 1.72 4.50
C ARG A 88 11.37 0.56 4.70
N LYS A 89 10.96 -0.61 4.25
CA LYS A 89 11.83 -1.78 4.09
C LYS A 89 11.94 -2.16 2.62
N ASP A 90 13.05 -2.79 2.27
CA ASP A 90 13.29 -3.24 0.90
C ASP A 90 12.47 -4.48 0.59
N TYR A 91 12.25 -5.34 1.58
CA TYR A 91 11.62 -6.64 1.39
C TYR A 91 10.29 -6.75 2.15
N ALA A 92 9.32 -7.41 1.52
CA ALA A 92 7.99 -7.62 2.08
C ALA A 92 8.03 -8.34 3.44
N LYS A 93 8.92 -9.32 3.60
CA LYS A 93 9.08 -10.11 4.84
C LYS A 93 9.46 -9.27 6.09
N GLU A 94 9.99 -8.07 5.88
CA GLU A 94 10.53 -7.20 6.93
C GLU A 94 9.53 -6.15 7.42
N TYR A 95 8.39 -5.99 6.73
CA TYR A 95 7.40 -4.98 7.10
C TYR A 95 6.68 -5.27 8.41
N GLY A 96 6.82 -6.46 8.98
CA GLY A 96 6.15 -6.83 10.23
C GLY A 96 6.48 -5.90 11.39
N GLU A 97 7.76 -5.61 11.57
CA GLU A 97 8.24 -4.66 12.58
C GLU A 97 7.77 -3.24 12.28
N ALA A 98 7.79 -2.82 11.00
CA ALA A 98 7.33 -1.50 10.59
C ALA A 98 5.84 -1.29 10.92
N LEU A 99 5.01 -2.32 10.74
CA LEU A 99 3.59 -2.30 11.11
C LEU A 99 3.40 -2.18 12.62
N VAL A 100 4.07 -3.03 13.40
CA VAL A 100 3.95 -3.03 14.87
C VAL A 100 4.45 -1.71 15.47
N LYS A 101 5.53 -1.15 14.94
CA LYS A 101 6.10 0.13 15.39
C LYS A 101 5.15 1.32 15.24
N THR A 102 4.14 1.21 14.37
CA THR A 102 3.08 2.23 14.31
C THR A 102 2.26 2.29 15.61
N GLY A 103 2.20 1.21 16.40
CA GLY A 103 1.30 1.06 17.53
C GLY A 103 -0.17 0.79 17.15
N LEU A 104 -0.49 0.73 15.85
CA LEU A 104 -1.85 0.50 15.33
C LEU A 104 -2.07 -0.95 14.94
N TYR A 105 -1.03 -1.62 14.45
CA TYR A 105 -1.09 -3.02 14.08
C TYR A 105 -0.56 -3.89 15.20
N ARG A 106 -1.21 -5.04 15.39
CA ARG A 106 -0.77 -6.09 16.31
C ARG A 106 -0.69 -7.42 15.58
N GLU A 107 0.34 -8.20 15.87
CA GLU A 107 0.41 -9.58 15.39
C GLU A 107 -0.77 -10.37 15.97
N GLN A 108 -1.39 -11.22 15.15
CA GLN A 108 -2.50 -12.08 15.50
C GLN A 108 -2.21 -13.50 15.04
N SER A 109 -2.99 -14.46 15.53
CA SER A 109 -2.89 -15.85 15.05
C SER A 109 -3.20 -15.89 13.55
N PRO A 110 -2.34 -16.51 12.72
CA PRO A 110 -2.54 -16.59 11.26
C PRO A 110 -3.77 -17.39 10.85
N ASN A 111 -4.35 -18.18 11.76
CA ASN A 111 -5.59 -18.93 11.54
C ASN A 111 -6.85 -18.11 11.81
N SER A 112 -6.71 -16.85 12.24
CA SER A 112 -7.85 -15.98 12.50
C SER A 112 -8.56 -15.63 11.19
N GLN A 113 -9.88 -15.53 11.24
CA GLN A 113 -10.66 -15.05 10.09
C GLN A 113 -10.23 -13.62 9.73
N PRO A 114 -9.91 -13.32 8.45
CA PRO A 114 -9.41 -12.01 8.06
C PRO A 114 -10.49 -10.93 8.17
N ARG A 115 -10.06 -9.74 8.59
CA ARG A 115 -10.88 -8.54 8.73
C ARG A 115 -10.34 -7.45 7.81
N ASP A 116 -11.20 -6.49 7.46
CA ASP A 116 -10.78 -5.34 6.66
C ASP A 116 -9.52 -4.69 7.26
N PHE A 117 -8.56 -4.41 6.38
CA PHE A 117 -7.24 -3.85 6.67
C PHE A 117 -6.24 -4.79 7.35
N ASP A 118 -6.57 -6.07 7.53
CA ASP A 118 -5.60 -7.06 7.97
C ASP A 118 -4.49 -7.23 6.92
N VAL A 119 -3.25 -7.36 7.39
CA VAL A 119 -2.07 -7.52 6.53
C VAL A 119 -1.46 -8.89 6.77
N HIS A 120 -1.26 -9.64 5.69
CA HIS A 120 -0.42 -10.83 5.71
C HIS A 120 0.99 -10.50 5.24
N ILE A 121 1.96 -11.08 5.95
CA ILE A 121 3.35 -11.17 5.52
C ILE A 121 3.70 -12.64 5.38
N LEU A 122 4.05 -13.04 4.16
CA LEU A 122 4.31 -14.42 3.80
C LEU A 122 5.82 -14.58 3.62
N TYR A 123 6.36 -15.56 4.33
CA TYR A 123 7.76 -15.90 4.35
C TYR A 123 8.00 -17.06 3.39
N PRO A 124 8.90 -16.91 2.41
CA PRO A 124 9.11 -17.91 1.36
C PRO A 124 9.86 -19.14 1.90
N ARG A 125 9.66 -20.31 1.26
CA ARG A 125 10.44 -21.55 1.56
C ARG A 125 11.78 -21.56 0.85
N LYS A 126 11.78 -21.21 -0.45
CA LYS A 126 12.98 -21.16 -1.30
C LYS A 126 13.66 -19.78 -1.13
N LYS A 127 14.91 -19.68 -1.59
CA LYS A 127 15.74 -18.44 -1.62
C LYS A 127 15.12 -17.22 -2.34
N SER A 128 13.88 -17.25 -2.80
CA SER A 128 13.16 -16.02 -3.18
C SER A 128 13.10 -15.16 -1.92
N HIS A 129 14.00 -14.21 -1.77
CA HIS A 129 14.37 -13.68 -0.45
C HIS A 129 13.51 -12.49 -0.03
N TYR A 130 12.62 -12.03 -0.90
CA TYR A 130 11.85 -10.81 -0.71
C TYR A 130 10.59 -11.03 0.16
N GLY A 131 10.00 -12.23 0.11
CA GLY A 131 8.69 -12.52 0.69
C GLY A 131 7.54 -11.87 -0.06
N HIS A 132 6.33 -12.01 0.49
CA HIS A 132 5.12 -11.40 -0.08
C HIS A 132 4.34 -10.66 1.00
N MET A 133 3.72 -9.55 0.63
CA MET A 133 2.86 -8.76 1.52
C MET A 133 1.55 -8.46 0.80
N GLU A 134 0.45 -8.67 1.51
CA GLU A 134 -0.91 -8.49 0.99
C GLU A 134 -1.83 -7.96 2.09
N ILE A 135 -2.82 -7.16 1.72
CA ILE A 135 -3.81 -6.56 2.61
C ILE A 135 -5.21 -7.04 2.24
N TYR A 136 -5.99 -7.39 3.25
CA TYR A 136 -7.36 -7.85 3.08
C TYR A 136 -8.34 -6.68 3.12
N TYR A 137 -9.28 -6.69 2.20
CA TYR A 137 -10.34 -5.70 2.16
C TYR A 137 -11.56 -6.20 1.38
N LYS A 138 -12.76 -6.04 1.95
CA LYS A 138 -14.04 -6.40 1.29
C LYS A 138 -14.04 -7.81 0.68
N GLY A 139 -13.59 -8.80 1.44
CA GLY A 139 -13.60 -10.21 1.00
C GLY A 139 -12.45 -10.61 0.09
N LYS A 140 -11.45 -9.75 -0.10
CA LYS A 140 -10.43 -9.90 -1.14
C LYS A 140 -9.04 -9.59 -0.60
N TRP A 141 -8.03 -10.24 -1.16
CA TRP A 141 -6.63 -9.93 -0.87
C TRP A 141 -6.03 -9.08 -1.98
N TYR A 142 -5.24 -8.09 -1.58
CA TYR A 142 -4.59 -7.14 -2.47
C TYR A 142 -3.11 -7.05 -2.15
N SER A 143 -2.27 -7.24 -3.16
CA SER A 143 -0.84 -6.94 -3.11
C SER A 143 -0.55 -5.77 -4.06
N ASP A 144 0.33 -5.97 -5.03
CA ASP A 144 0.42 -5.18 -6.26
C ASP A 144 -0.61 -5.59 -7.33
N PHE A 145 -1.40 -6.63 -7.08
CA PHE A 145 -2.51 -7.08 -7.92
C PHE A 145 -3.67 -7.61 -7.06
N TYR A 146 -4.78 -7.95 -7.71
CA TYR A 146 -5.96 -8.52 -7.04
C TYR A 146 -5.84 -10.04 -6.94
N GLN A 147 -6.18 -10.59 -5.77
CA GLN A 147 -6.06 -12.02 -5.48
C GLN A 147 -7.40 -12.55 -4.97
N GLN A 148 -7.86 -13.68 -5.53
CA GLN A 148 -9.12 -14.32 -5.10
C GLN A 148 -9.04 -14.89 -3.68
N ALA A 149 -7.85 -15.29 -3.26
CA ALA A 149 -7.54 -15.75 -1.92
C ALA A 149 -6.09 -15.37 -1.59
N SER A 150 -5.69 -15.50 -0.33
CA SER A 150 -4.31 -15.27 0.11
C SER A 150 -3.36 -16.20 -0.64
N LEU A 151 -2.15 -15.75 -1.01
CA LEU A 151 -1.17 -16.67 -1.63
C LEU A 151 -0.74 -17.78 -0.67
N TRP A 152 -0.92 -17.59 0.64
CA TRP A 152 -0.71 -18.66 1.62
C TRP A 152 -1.64 -19.84 1.36
N GLN A 153 -2.90 -19.58 1.00
CA GLN A 153 -3.91 -20.60 0.71
C GLN A 153 -3.76 -21.15 -0.69
N LEU A 154 -3.51 -20.26 -1.67
CA LEU A 154 -3.38 -20.68 -3.06
C LEU A 154 -2.12 -21.51 -3.25
N TRP A 155 -0.98 -21.03 -2.76
CA TRP A 155 0.35 -21.54 -3.08
C TRP A 155 1.12 -21.96 -1.80
N PRO A 156 0.58 -22.87 -0.97
CA PRO A 156 1.12 -23.20 0.36
C PRO A 156 2.51 -23.85 0.34
N LYS A 157 2.92 -24.43 -0.80
CA LYS A 157 4.25 -25.02 -0.99
C LYS A 157 5.33 -23.96 -1.22
N GLU A 158 4.97 -22.71 -1.53
CA GLU A 158 5.94 -21.64 -1.77
C GLU A 158 6.35 -20.90 -0.50
N TYR A 159 5.49 -20.92 0.52
CA TYR A 159 5.69 -20.19 1.76
C TYR A 159 5.92 -21.14 2.94
N SER A 160 6.88 -20.80 3.80
CA SER A 160 7.24 -21.54 5.00
C SER A 160 6.38 -21.12 6.19
N LYS A 161 6.01 -19.84 6.22
CA LYS A 161 5.31 -19.20 7.33
C LYS A 161 4.48 -18.03 6.81
N VAL A 162 3.37 -17.75 7.50
CA VAL A 162 2.61 -16.51 7.34
C VAL A 162 2.47 -15.85 8.71
N LYS A 163 2.51 -14.52 8.72
CA LYS A 163 2.15 -13.71 9.89
C LYS A 163 0.99 -12.80 9.53
N LEU A 164 0.02 -12.69 10.44
CA LEU A 164 -1.14 -11.82 10.32
C LEU A 164 -0.97 -10.62 11.25
N TYR A 165 -1.14 -9.43 10.70
CA TYR A 165 -1.14 -8.17 11.44
C TYR A 165 -2.50 -7.52 11.31
N ARG A 166 -3.16 -7.31 12.45
CA ARG A 166 -4.49 -6.72 12.52
C ARG A 166 -4.43 -5.29 12.96
N LEU A 167 -5.16 -4.44 12.27
CA LEU A 167 -5.40 -3.07 12.69
C LEU A 167 -6.29 -3.08 13.95
N ALA A 168 -5.74 -2.64 15.07
CA ALA A 168 -6.44 -2.54 16.35
C ALA A 168 -7.25 -1.23 16.40
N TYR A 169 -8.45 -1.22 15.81
CA TYR A 169 -9.29 -0.03 15.66
C TYR A 169 -10.35 0.16 16.78
N GLU A 170 -10.34 -0.61 17.87
CA GLU A 170 -11.25 -0.39 19.02
C GLU A 170 -11.10 1.01 19.69
N ARG A 171 -10.14 1.82 19.22
CA ARG A 171 -9.96 3.24 19.57
C ARG A 171 -10.18 4.19 18.37
N VAL A 172 -11.12 3.88 17.48
CA VAL A 172 -11.35 4.65 16.25
C VAL A 172 -12.77 5.19 16.20
N VAL A 173 -12.89 6.51 16.38
CA VAL A 173 -14.09 7.25 16.02
C VAL A 173 -14.17 7.26 14.50
N ILE A 174 -15.04 6.42 13.94
CA ILE A 174 -15.42 6.53 12.53
C ILE A 174 -16.26 7.82 12.43
N PRO A 175 -15.84 8.84 11.66
CA PRO A 175 -16.68 10.01 11.47
C PRO A 175 -18.03 9.56 10.88
N PRO A 176 -19.17 10.02 11.42
CA PRO A 176 -20.47 9.64 10.92
C PRO A 176 -20.53 9.92 9.43
N GLN A 177 -20.81 8.89 8.64
CA GLN A 177 -21.20 9.12 7.25
C GLN A 177 -22.55 9.81 7.30
N THR A 178 -22.59 11.11 7.02
CA THR A 178 -23.85 11.83 6.85
C THR A 178 -24.61 11.16 5.70
N PRO A 179 -25.75 10.50 5.95
CA PRO A 179 -26.60 10.08 4.86
C PRO A 179 -27.15 11.35 4.19
N PRO A 180 -27.30 11.39 2.86
CA PRO A 180 -28.08 12.45 2.24
C PRO A 180 -29.53 12.32 2.75
N SER A 181 -29.96 13.25 3.60
CA SER A 181 -31.35 13.33 4.03
C SER A 181 -32.23 13.70 2.85
N HIS A 182 -33.15 12.82 2.50
CA HIS A 182 -34.31 13.14 1.67
C HIS A 182 -35.14 14.27 2.30
N LYS A 183 -35.68 15.17 1.46
CA LYS A 183 -37.14 15.35 1.25
C LYS A 183 -37.46 16.63 0.48
N ARG A 184 -38.28 16.51 -0.57
CA ARG A 184 -39.53 17.27 -0.63
C ARG A 184 -40.57 16.51 -1.46
N SER A 185 -41.42 15.76 -0.77
CA SER A 185 -42.73 15.34 -1.26
C SER A 185 -43.60 16.58 -1.45
N LYS A 186 -44.16 16.76 -2.65
CA LYS A 186 -45.19 17.77 -2.92
C LYS A 186 -46.48 17.37 -2.18
N PRO A 187 -47.15 18.30 -1.47
CA PRO A 187 -48.51 18.07 -1.01
C PRO A 187 -49.48 18.11 -2.20
N SER A 188 -50.35 17.10 -2.24
CA SER A 188 -51.57 17.06 -3.06
C SER A 188 -52.57 18.05 -2.47
N THR A 189 -53.07 18.99 -3.27
CA THR A 189 -54.25 19.79 -2.92
C THR A 189 -55.28 19.58 -4.02
N ARG A 190 -56.38 18.90 -3.69
CA ARG A 190 -57.58 18.75 -4.52
C ARG A 190 -58.65 19.73 -4.00
N LEU A 191 -59.43 20.25 -4.95
CA LEU A 191 -60.78 20.79 -4.85
C LEU A 191 -60.97 22.15 -4.16
N ALA A 192 -61.23 23.16 -4.99
CA ALA A 192 -62.12 24.26 -4.64
C ALA A 192 -63.23 24.32 -5.71
N GLN A 193 -64.47 24.29 -5.24
CA GLN A 193 -65.71 24.34 -5.99
C GLN A 193 -65.97 25.78 -6.50
N SER A 194 -66.45 25.92 -7.73
CA SER A 194 -66.96 27.19 -8.28
C SER A 194 -68.43 27.38 -7.90
N PRO A 195 -68.87 28.55 -7.45
CA PRO A 195 -70.28 28.86 -7.32
C PRO A 195 -70.87 29.33 -8.65
N VAL A 196 -72.11 28.90 -8.84
CA VAL A 196 -73.09 29.36 -9.83
C VAL A 196 -73.34 30.86 -9.66
N TYR A 197 -73.29 31.62 -10.76
CA TYR A 197 -74.28 32.65 -11.16
C TYR A 197 -74.03 33.06 -12.61
#